data_AF-A0A7X6ZUP0-F1
#
_entry.id   AF-A0A7X6ZUP0-F1
#
_cell.length_a   1.000
_cell.length_b   1.000
_cell.length_c   1.000
_cell.angle_alpha   90.00
_cell.angle_beta   90.00
_cell.angle_gamma   90.00
#
_symmetry.space_group_name_H-M   'P 1'
#
loop_
_entity.id
_entity.type
_entity.pdbx_description
1 polymer ?
#
loop_
_entity_poly.entity_id
_entity_poly.type
_entity_poly.pdbx_seq_one_letter_code
_entity_poly.pdbx_strand_id
1 'polypeptide(L)'
;KSYAKKGFSTKKEALQHEAEMRAKLINPSFIATVAAQAKQTVRDYLLEWIENHGALNLRPSTFAGYKSNINNHIIPCIGHVQLRQVTPGAICFSVP
;
A
#
# COMPACT_ATOMS: atom_id res chain seq x y z
N LYS A 1 -6.51 -7.58 -29.91
CA LYS A 1 -7.49 -6.48 -29.91
C LYS A 1 -6.88 -5.31 -29.13
N SER A 2 -6.57 -4.21 -29.81
CA SER A 2 -5.89 -3.04 -29.23
C SER A 2 -6.87 -2.20 -28.41
N TYR A 3 -6.60 -2.02 -27.11
CA TYR A 3 -7.32 -1.07 -26.27
C TYR A 3 -6.75 0.33 -26.52
N ALA A 4 -7.26 0.99 -27.55
CA ALA A 4 -7.04 2.42 -27.72
C ALA A 4 -7.64 3.15 -26.51
N LYS A 5 -6.79 3.79 -25.71
CA LYS A 5 -7.17 4.71 -24.63
C LYS A 5 -8.08 5.80 -25.20
N LYS A 6 -9.39 5.61 -25.09
CA LYS A 6 -10.37 6.64 -25.43
C LYS A 6 -10.25 7.73 -24.36
N GLY A 7 -9.80 8.93 -24.74
CA GLY A 7 -9.90 10.09 -23.87
C GLY A 7 -11.35 10.34 -23.43
N PHE A 8 -11.53 11.15 -22.38
CA PHE A 8 -12.84 11.48 -21.81
C PHE A 8 -13.87 11.83 -22.90
N SER A 9 -15.08 11.28 -22.80
CA SER A 9 -16.08 11.39 -23.87
C SER A 9 -16.63 12.82 -23.97
N THR A 10 -16.47 13.62 -22.92
CA THR A 10 -16.89 15.02 -22.89
C THR A 10 -15.83 15.91 -22.26
N LYS A 11 -15.73 17.16 -22.74
CA LYS A 11 -14.87 18.20 -22.14
C LYS A 11 -15.16 18.40 -20.64
N LYS A 12 -16.42 18.20 -20.24
CA LYS A 12 -16.88 18.30 -18.85
C LYS A 12 -16.34 17.17 -17.98
N GLU A 13 -16.32 15.92 -18.46
CA GLU A 13 -15.68 14.79 -17.77
C GLU A 13 -14.17 14.99 -17.61
N ALA A 14 -13.49 15.48 -18.65
CA ALA A 14 -12.06 15.74 -18.58
C ALA A 14 -11.73 16.78 -17.50
N LEU A 15 -12.48 17.88 -17.47
CA LEU A 15 -12.35 18.94 -16.47
C LEU A 15 -12.70 18.45 -15.06
N GLN A 16 -13.71 17.59 -14.93
CA GLN A 16 -14.12 17.07 -13.63
C GLN A 16 -13.13 16.04 -13.08
N HIS A 17 -12.57 15.19 -13.94
CA HIS A 17 -11.47 14.31 -13.57
C HIS A 17 -10.20 15.10 -13.22
N GLU A 18 -9.86 16.16 -13.96
CA GLU A 18 -8.76 17.05 -13.59
C GLU A 18 -9.01 17.73 -12.24
N ALA A 19 -10.22 18.25 -12.00
CA ALA A 19 -10.60 18.89 -10.75
C ALA A 19 -10.59 17.91 -9.57
N GLU A 20 -11.07 16.67 -9.73
CA GLU A 20 -10.98 15.63 -8.70
C GLU A 20 -9.52 15.24 -8.43
N MET A 21 -8.69 15.09 -9.45
CA MET A 21 -7.27 14.79 -9.27
C MET A 21 -6.53 15.94 -8.60
N ARG A 22 -6.87 17.18 -8.93
CA ARG A 22 -6.30 18.39 -8.31
C ARG A 22 -6.77 18.56 -6.87
N ALA A 23 -8.04 18.26 -6.58
CA ALA A 23 -8.60 18.27 -5.23
C ALA A 23 -7.97 17.19 -4.33
N LYS A 24 -7.68 16.00 -4.89
CA LYS A 24 -6.93 14.96 -4.17
C LYS A 24 -5.51 15.42 -3.82
N LEU A 25 -4.85 16.21 -4.67
CA LEU A 25 -3.52 16.76 -4.39
C LEU A 25 -3.51 17.89 -3.35
N ILE A 26 -4.60 18.66 -3.22
CA ILE A 26 -4.66 19.85 -2.37
C ILE A 26 -5.24 19.54 -0.99
N ASN A 27 -5.89 18.39 -0.80
CA ASN A 27 -6.49 18.06 0.49
C ASN A 27 -5.38 17.87 1.54
N PRO A 28 -5.25 18.75 2.56
CA PRO A 28 -4.18 18.66 3.53
C PRO A 28 -4.26 17.39 4.37
N SER A 29 -5.46 16.81 4.51
CA SER A 29 -5.67 15.47 5.07
C SER A 29 -4.99 14.40 4.22
N PHE A 30 -5.14 14.43 2.90
CA PHE A 30 -4.50 13.49 1.99
C PHE A 30 -2.97 13.64 1.98
N ILE A 31 -2.46 14.88 1.99
CA ILE A 31 -1.01 15.12 2.11
C ILE A 31 -0.48 14.60 3.45
N ALA A 32 -1.19 14.82 4.55
CA ALA A 32 -0.82 14.31 5.86
C ALA A 32 -0.88 12.77 5.93
N THR A 33 -1.90 12.14 5.33
CA THR A 33 -2.01 10.68 5.23
C THR A 33 -0.89 10.10 4.37
N VAL A 34 -0.58 10.70 3.22
CA VAL A 34 0.53 10.27 2.35
C VAL A 34 1.88 10.50 3.03
N ALA A 35 2.06 11.59 3.79
CA ALA A 35 3.27 11.85 4.56
C ALA A 35 3.44 10.91 5.76
N ALA A 36 2.34 10.55 6.44
CA ALA A 36 2.33 9.56 7.50
C ALA A 36 2.63 8.15 6.94
N GLN A 37 1.97 7.76 5.84
CA GLN A 37 2.27 6.54 5.09
C GLN A 37 3.70 6.53 4.54
N ALA A 38 4.26 7.70 4.20
CA ALA A 38 5.63 7.80 3.73
C ALA A 38 6.67 7.46 4.79
N LYS A 39 6.35 7.68 6.07
CA LYS A 39 7.20 7.34 7.20
C LYS A 39 6.87 5.98 7.80
N GLN A 40 5.75 5.36 7.39
CA GLN A 40 5.33 4.07 7.90
C GLN A 40 6.35 3.00 7.50
N THR A 41 6.78 2.22 8.49
CA THR A 41 7.66 1.08 8.26
C THR A 41 6.87 -0.12 7.74
N VAL A 42 7.54 -1.04 7.05
CA VAL A 42 6.92 -2.30 6.60
C VAL A 42 6.34 -3.08 7.77
N ARG A 43 7.01 -3.04 8.94
CA ARG A 43 6.52 -3.68 10.17
C ARG A 43 5.16 -3.12 10.58
N ASP A 44 5.06 -1.81 10.75
CA ASP A 44 3.85 -1.17 11.25
C ASP A 44 2.68 -1.38 10.28
N TYR A 45 2.95 -1.29 8.99
CA TYR A 45 1.96 -1.56 7.94
C TYR A 45 1.42 -2.99 7.99
N LEU A 46 2.30 -3.99 8.13
CA LEU A 46 1.88 -5.39 8.13
C LEU A 46 1.12 -5.77 9.41
N LEU A 47 1.48 -5.17 10.55
CA LEU A 47 0.75 -5.34 11.81
C LEU A 47 -0.66 -4.75 11.72
N GLU A 48 -0.77 -3.52 11.20
CA GLU A 48 -2.07 -2.89 10.97
C GLU A 48 -2.91 -3.69 9.97
N TRP A 49 -2.30 -4.16 8.87
CA TRP A 49 -3.00 -4.92 7.85
C TRP A 49 -3.52 -6.25 8.39
N ILE A 50 -2.73 -6.98 9.18
CA ILE A 50 -3.18 -8.26 9.71
C ILE A 50 -4.32 -8.07 10.72
N GLU A 51 -4.28 -7.04 11.55
CA GLU A 51 -5.34 -6.75 12.52
C GLU A 51 -6.63 -6.25 11.85
N ASN A 52 -6.54 -5.31 10.92
CA ASN A 52 -7.72 -4.69 10.30
C ASN A 52 -8.32 -5.54 9.17
N HIS A 53 -7.47 -6.12 8.32
CA HIS A 53 -7.93 -6.89 7.16
C HIS A 53 -7.82 -8.40 7.38
N GLY A 54 -6.74 -8.87 7.99
CA GLY A 54 -6.51 -10.29 8.24
C GLY A 54 -7.54 -10.90 9.18
N ALA A 55 -7.89 -10.21 10.28
CA ALA A 55 -8.84 -10.73 11.26
C ALA A 55 -10.28 -10.86 10.72
N LEU A 56 -10.67 -10.00 9.76
CA LEU A 56 -12.02 -9.99 9.20
C LEU A 56 -12.20 -10.94 8.02
N ASN A 57 -11.14 -11.20 7.25
CA ASN A 57 -11.24 -11.92 5.97
C ASN A 57 -10.57 -13.30 5.97
N LEU A 58 -9.75 -13.63 6.97
CA LEU A 58 -9.03 -14.91 7.02
C LEU A 58 -9.66 -15.85 8.04
N ARG A 59 -9.62 -17.15 7.73
CA ARG A 59 -9.88 -18.19 8.73
C ARG A 59 -8.82 -18.12 9.83
N PRO A 60 -9.16 -18.45 11.10
CA PRO A 60 -8.22 -18.34 12.22
C PRO A 60 -6.90 -19.09 12.03
N SER A 61 -6.93 -20.26 11.38
CA SER A 61 -5.73 -21.06 11.08
C SER A 61 -4.81 -20.36 10.07
N THR A 62 -5.37 -19.78 9.02
CA THR A 62 -4.62 -19.00 8.02
C THR A 62 -4.05 -17.72 8.63
N PHE A 63 -4.84 -17.03 9.46
CA PHE A 63 -4.41 -15.85 10.19
C PHE A 63 -3.18 -16.14 11.08
N ALA A 64 -3.21 -17.23 11.85
CA ALA A 64 -2.10 -17.62 12.70
C ALA A 64 -0.82 -17.92 11.90
N GLY A 65 -0.95 -18.62 10.77
CA GLY A 65 0.19 -18.88 9.86
C GLY A 65 0.76 -17.60 9.26
N TYR A 66 -0.10 -16.71 8.77
CA TYR A 66 0.34 -15.42 8.20
C TYR A 66 1.03 -14.56 9.26
N LYS A 67 0.46 -14.48 10.47
CA LYS A 67 1.06 -13.72 11.59
C LYS A 67 2.43 -14.29 11.96
N SER A 68 2.58 -15.62 12.00
CA SER A 68 3.86 -16.27 12.24
C SER A 68 4.89 -15.91 11.16
N ASN A 69 4.52 -16.05 9.89
CA ASN A 69 5.42 -15.77 8.77
C ASN A 69 5.86 -14.30 8.73
N ILE A 70 4.94 -13.38 9.01
CA ILE A 70 5.24 -11.95 9.09
C ILE A 70 6.25 -11.67 10.22
N ASN A 71 6.02 -12.20 11.42
CA ASN A 71 6.90 -11.94 12.56
C ASN A 71 8.27 -12.61 12.46
N ASN A 72 8.34 -13.81 11.89
CA ASN A 72 9.56 -14.61 11.88
C ASN A 72 10.43 -14.37 10.65
N HIS A 73 9.85 -13.98 9.52
CA HIS A 73 10.59 -13.86 8.25
C HIS A 73 10.57 -12.45 7.68
N ILE A 74 9.42 -11.76 7.73
CA ILE A 74 9.29 -10.47 7.03
C ILE A 74 9.79 -9.30 7.91
N ILE A 75 9.37 -9.25 9.18
CA ILE A 75 9.76 -8.18 10.11
C ILE A 75 11.28 -8.15 10.36
N PRO A 76 11.98 -9.29 10.60
CA PRO A 76 13.42 -9.26 10.84
C PRO A 76 14.23 -8.79 9.62
N CYS A 77 13.76 -9.08 8.41
CA CYS A 77 14.49 -8.77 7.18
C CYS A 77 14.24 -7.35 6.67
N ILE A 78 12.97 -6.93 6.59
CA ILE A 78 12.60 -5.65 5.96
C ILE A 78 11.71 -4.78 6.86
N GLY A 79 11.42 -5.21 8.09
CA GLY A 79 10.51 -4.50 8.98
C GLY A 79 10.96 -3.08 9.36
N HIS A 80 12.27 -2.81 9.35
CA HIS A 80 12.83 -1.48 9.61
C HIS A 80 12.82 -0.55 8.38
N VAL A 81 12.51 -1.08 7.19
CA VAL A 81 12.51 -0.32 5.94
C VAL A 81 11.21 0.47 5.85
N GLN A 82 11.29 1.73 5.44
CA GLN A 82 10.10 2.53 5.15
C GLN A 82 9.43 1.99 3.89
N LEU A 83 8.09 1.93 3.89
CA LEU A 83 7.33 1.32 2.80
C LEU A 83 7.66 1.92 1.41
N ARG A 84 7.97 3.22 1.37
CA ARG A 84 8.37 3.94 0.13
C ARG A 84 9.80 3.69 -0.33
N GLN A 85 10.63 3.09 0.52
CA GLN A 85 12.03 2.78 0.25
C GLN A 85 12.26 1.29 0.01
N VAL A 86 11.19 0.48 0.00
CA VAL A 86 11.28 -0.94 -0.33
C VAL A 86 11.67 -1.06 -1.80
N THR A 87 12.89 -1.54 -2.03
CA THR A 87 13.39 -1.85 -3.37
C THR A 87 13.39 -3.36 -3.59
N PRO A 88 13.28 -3.84 -4.84
CA PRO A 88 13.35 -5.28 -5.13
C PRO A 88 14.62 -5.94 -4.58
N GLY A 89 15.74 -5.20 -4.58
CA GLY A 89 17.01 -5.66 -3.99
C GLY A 89 16.89 -5.94 -2.49
N ALA A 90 16.18 -5.10 -1.74
CA ALA A 90 15.98 -5.30 -0.30
C ALA A 90 15.19 -6.58 0.04
N ILE A 91 14.32 -7.05 -0.87
CA ILE A 91 13.55 -8.30 -0.69
C ILE A 91 14.41 -9.51 -1.06
N CYS A 92 15.24 -9.40 -2.12
CA CYS A 92 16.01 -10.50 -2.68
C CYS A 92 17.13 -11.02 -1.77
N PHE A 93 17.69 -10.20 -0.87
CA PHE A 93 18.73 -10.64 0.07
C PHE A 93 18.21 -11.57 1.20
N SER A 94 16.90 -11.78 1.30
CA SER A 94 16.29 -12.55 2.39
C SER A 94 15.93 -14.01 2.05
N VAL A 95 16.15 -14.44 0.80
CA VAL A 95 15.82 -15.81 0.36
C VAL A 95 17.12 -16.58 0.09
N PRO A 96 17.58 -17.43 1.02
CA PRO A 96 18.64 -18.40 0.76
C PRO A 96 18.17 -19.54 -0.15
#